data_AF-A0A661SPT9-F1
#
_entry.id   AF-A0A661SPT9-F1
#
_cell.length_a   1.000
_cell.length_b   1.000
_cell.length_c   1.000
_cell.angle_alpha   90.00
_cell.angle_beta   90.00
_cell.angle_gamma   90.00
#
_symmetry.space_group_name_H-M   'P 1'
#
loop_
_entity.id
_entity.type
_entity.pdbx_description
1 polymer ?
#
loop_
_entity_poly.entity_id
_entity_poly.type
_entity_poly.pdbx_seq_one_letter_code
_entity_poly.pdbx_strand_id
1 'polypeptide(L)' 'TQKTTRQSDGSIIFEVDVYYPREVMWWSFRWRAGAEIMEPEWLREEAIQNLKDMCKVYEMSVAN' A
#
# COMPACT_ATOMS: atom_id res chain seq x y z
N THR A 1 -7.36 14.50 8.80
CA THR A 1 -6.22 14.81 9.69
C THR A 1 -5.09 13.82 9.39
N GLN A 2 -3.87 14.00 9.91
CA GLN A 2 -2.77 13.04 9.71
C GLN A 2 -2.05 12.77 11.03
N LYS A 3 -1.53 11.55 11.20
CA LYS A 3 -0.75 11.11 12.36
C LYS A 3 0.38 10.19 11.91
N THR A 4 1.54 10.33 12.54
CA THR A 4 2.70 9.47 12.27
C THR A 4 3.22 8.91 13.58
N THR A 5 3.34 7.58 13.65
CA THR A 5 3.84 6.85 14.81
C THR A 5 5.15 6.17 14.43
N ARG A 6 6.27 6.56 15.05
CA ARG A 6 7.56 5.90 14.85
C ARG A 6 7.60 4.56 15.57
N GLN A 7 8.17 3.55 14.91
CA GLN A 7 8.40 2.24 15.48
C GLN A 7 9.86 2.08 15.95
N SER A 8 10.10 1.10 16.82
CA SER A 8 11.44 0.83 17.37
C SER A 8 12.45 0.33 16.34
N ASP A 9 11.98 -0.27 15.24
CA ASP A 9 12.78 -0.75 14.12
C ASP A 9 13.12 0.35 13.09
N GLY A 10 12.72 1.59 13.34
CA GLY A 10 12.93 2.73 12.46
C GLY A 10 11.84 2.93 11.39
N SER A 11 10.86 2.03 11.29
CA SER A 11 9.69 2.20 10.42
C SER A 11 8.71 3.24 10.98
N ILE A 12 7.70 3.59 10.19
CA ILE A 12 6.60 4.47 10.61
C ILE A 12 5.25 3.84 10.28
N ILE A 13 4.27 4.05 11.16
CA ILE A 13 2.85 3.91 10.82
C ILE A 13 2.34 5.31 10.47
N PHE A 14 1.80 5.46 9.27
CA PHE A 14 1.21 6.70 8.78
C PHE A 14 -0.30 6.53 8.66
N GLU A 15 -1.04 7.30 9.45
CA GLU A 15 -2.51 7.31 9.51
C GLU A 15 -3.01 8.64 8.97
N VAL A 16 -4.02 8.61 8.09
CA VAL A 16 -4.52 9.84 7.44
C VAL A 16 -5.99 9.72 7.10
N ASP A 17 -6.76 10.77 7.38
CA ASP A 17 -8.11 10.91 6.82
C ASP A 17 -8.01 11.57 5.46
N VAL A 18 -8.55 10.87 4.47
CA VAL A 18 -8.59 11.32 3.08
C VAL A 18 -10.01 11.23 2.55
N TYR A 19 -10.32 12.04 1.55
CA TYR A 19 -11.65 11.99 0.93
C TYR A 19 -11.81 10.79 0.01
N TYR A 20 -10.73 10.35 -0.65
CA TYR A 20 -10.75 9.22 -1.58
C TYR A 20 -9.68 8.18 -1.20
N PRO A 21 -10.00 7.13 -0.43
CA PRO A 21 -8.98 6.21 0.09
C PRO A 21 -8.08 5.54 -0.97
N ARG A 22 -8.56 5.40 -2.21
CA ARG A 22 -7.75 4.92 -3.35
C ARG A 22 -6.51 5.78 -3.63
N GLU A 23 -6.50 7.05 -3.23
CA GLU A 23 -5.31 7.91 -3.36
C GLU A 23 -4.14 7.44 -2.50
N VAL A 24 -4.42 6.84 -1.34
CA VAL A 24 -3.39 6.28 -0.44
C VAL A 24 -2.69 5.09 -1.10
N MET A 25 -3.42 4.27 -1.87
CA MET A 25 -2.83 3.21 -2.70
C MET A 25 -1.88 3.77 -3.76
N TRP A 26 -2.22 4.89 -4.38
CA TRP A 26 -1.32 5.52 -5.36
C TRP A 26 -0.06 6.07 -4.69
N TRP A 27 -0.16 6.57 -3.46
CA TRP A 27 0.98 7.02 -2.69
C TRP A 27 1.89 5.86 -2.29
N SER A 28 1.33 4.75 -1.81
CA SER A 28 2.09 3.58 -1.39
C SER A 28 2.85 2.95 -2.57
N PHE A 29 2.24 2.88 -3.75
CA PHE A 29 2.92 2.35 -4.95
C PHE A 29 4.17 3.14 -5.37
N ARG A 30 4.24 4.45 -5.08
CA ARG A 30 5.47 5.22 -5.32
C ARG A 30 6.67 4.74 -4.48
N TRP A 31 6.39 4.06 -3.37
CA TRP A 31 7.39 3.58 -2.43
C TRP A 31 7.74 2.10 -2.66
N ARG A 32 7.08 1.45 -3.64
CA ARG A 32 7.31 0.04 -4.01
C ARG A 32 7.22 -0.87 -2.78
N ALA A 33 8.15 -1.81 -2.63
CA ALA A 33 8.22 -2.71 -1.47
C ALA A 33 8.59 -2.02 -0.14
N GLY A 34 8.76 -0.69 -0.12
CA GLY A 34 9.02 0.08 1.09
C GLY A 34 7.77 0.57 1.84
N ALA A 35 6.57 0.25 1.35
CA ALA A 35 5.31 0.57 2.01
C ALA A 35 4.28 -0.54 1.79
N GLU A 36 3.44 -0.78 2.79
CA GLU A 36 2.23 -1.59 2.66
C GLU A 36 1.01 -0.84 3.21
N ILE A 37 -0.17 -1.18 2.70
CA ILE A 37 -1.44 -0.69 3.23
C ILE A 37 -1.90 -1.67 4.30
N MET A 38 -2.02 -1.21 5.54
CA MET A 38 -2.52 -2.04 6.64
C MET A 38 -4.04 -2.02 6.72
N GLU A 39 -4.64 -0.82 6.61
CA GLU A 39 -6.08 -0.59 6.72
C GLU A 39 -6.53 0.53 5.77
N PRO A 40 -7.82 0.55 5.38
CA PRO A 40 -8.81 -0.50 5.60
C PRO A 40 -8.52 -1.74 4.74
N GLU A 41 -9.02 -2.91 5.17
CA GLU A 41 -8.75 -4.21 4.52
C GLU A 41 -9.07 -4.21 3.01
N TRP A 42 -10.21 -3.65 2.62
CA TRP A 42 -10.61 -3.58 1.20
C TRP A 42 -9.60 -2.83 0.33
N LEU A 43 -8.93 -1.81 0.88
CA LEU A 43 -7.93 -1.03 0.15
C LEU A 43 -6.62 -1.81 0.01
N ARG A 44 -6.28 -2.59 1.05
CA ARG A 44 -5.15 -3.53 1.00
C ARG A 44 -5.37 -4.61 -0.06
N GLU A 45 -6.55 -5.24 -0.07
CA GLU A 45 -6.91 -6.24 -1.07
C GLU A 45 -6.87 -5.68 -2.49
N GLU A 46 -7.37 -4.46 -2.68
CA GLU A 46 -7.33 -3.77 -3.97
C GLU A 46 -5.89 -3.50 -4.43
N ALA A 47 -5.00 -3.10 -3.52
CA ALA A 47 -3.58 -2.91 -3.83
C ALA A 47 -2.91 -4.24 -4.23
N ILE A 48 -3.19 -5.33 -3.52
CA ILE A 48 -2.70 -6.67 -3.86
C ILE A 48 -3.20 -7.09 -5.24
N GLN A 49 -4.48 -6.85 -5.56
CA GLN A 49 -5.04 -7.19 -6.87
C GLN A 49 -4.38 -6.39 -8.00
N ASN A 50 -4.15 -5.08 -7.79
CA ASN A 50 -3.41 -4.25 -8.74
C ASN A 50 -1.98 -4.77 -8.98
N LEU A 51 -1.27 -5.18 -7.93
CA LEU A 51 0.07 -5.76 -8.06
C LEU A 51 0.04 -7.06 -8.87
N LYS A 52 -0.95 -7.94 -8.63
CA LYS A 52 -1.14 -9.16 -9.42
C LYS A 52 -1.41 -8.85 -10.90
N ASP A 53 -2.22 -7.84 -11.18
CA ASP A 53 -2.52 -7.43 -12.55
C ASP A 53 -1.31 -6.79 -13.25
N MET A 54 -0.50 -6.02 -12.52
CA MET A 54 0.78 -5.52 -13.03
C MET A 54 1.75 -6.66 -13.36
N CYS A 55 1.84 -7.70 -12.52
CA CYS A 55 2.66 -8.86 -12.83
C CYS A 55 2.25 -9.53 -14.15
N LYS A 56 0.94 -9.61 -14.45
CA LYS A 56 0.46 -10.12 -15.75
C LYS A 56 0.93 -9.26 -16.92
N VAL A 57 0.92 -7.92 -16.78
CA VAL A 57 1.38 -6.99 -17.84
C VAL A 57 2.86 -7.18 -18.16
N TYR A 58 3.66 -7.46 -17.15
CA TYR A 58 5.10 -7.71 -17.30
C TYR A 58 5.45 -9.19 -17.52
N GLU A 59 4.46 -10.07 -17.72
CA GLU A 59 4.65 -11.51 -17.88
C GLU A 59 5.44 -12.15 -16.72
N MET A 60 5.32 -11.59 -15.52
CA MET A 60 5.96 -12.06 -14.30
C MET A 60 5.04 -13.00 -13.52
N SER A 61 5.61 -14.06 -12.95
CA SER A 61 4.92 -14.88 -11.95
C SER A 61 5.18 -14.35 -10.55
N VAL A 62 4.13 -14.33 -9.73
CA VAL A 62 4.25 -14.06 -8.29
C VAL A 62 4.40 -15.42 -7.61
N ALA A 63 5.43 -15.60 -6.79
CA ALA A 63 5.54 -16.80 -5.96
C ALA A 63 4.36 -16.82 -4.96
N ASN A 64 3.69 -17.97 -4.85
CA ASN A 64 2.62 -18.21 -3.89
C ASN A 64 3.15 -18.25 -2.46
#